data_AF-A0A3D5Q215-F1
#
_entry.id   AF-A0A3D5Q215-F1
#
_cell.length_a   1.000
_cell.length_b   1.000
_cell.length_c   1.000
_cell.angle_alpha   90.00
_cell.angle_beta   90.00
_cell.angle_gamma   90.00
#
_symmetry.space_group_name_H-M   'P 1'
#
loop_
_entity.id
_entity.type
_entity.pdbx_description
1 polymer ?
#
loop_
_entity_poly.entity_id
_entity_poly.type
_entity_poly.pdbx_seq_one_letter_code
_entity_poly.pdbx_strand_id
1 'polypeptide(L)' 'DEVVVFHPLAEDQIRGIAKIQVELLGKRLKEQDMKLELDESAMERLAKVGYDPVYGARPLKRAIQRMIENP' A
#
# COMPACT_ATOMS: atom_id res chain seq x y z
N ASP A 1 14.32 -29.20 12.32
CA ASP A 1 14.44 -27.94 11.56
C ASP A 1 13.48 -27.93 10.40
N GLU A 2 12.49 -27.04 10.44
CA GLU A 2 11.57 -26.80 9.33
C GLU A 2 11.89 -25.45 8.69
N VAL A 3 11.92 -25.41 7.36
CA VAL A 3 12.17 -24.21 6.57
C VAL A 3 10.84 -23.74 6.00
N VAL A 4 10.44 -22.51 6.32
CA VAL A 4 9.25 -21.87 5.76
C VAL A 4 9.64 -21.11 4.49
N VAL A 5 9.03 -21.47 3.37
CA VAL A 5 9.20 -20.78 2.08
C VAL A 5 8.01 -19.84 1.85
N PHE A 6 8.30 -18.56 1.67
CA PHE A 6 7.29 -17.57 1.27
C PHE A 6 7.18 -17.53 -0.24
N HIS A 7 5.95 -17.67 -0.73
CA HIS A 7 5.62 -17.49 -2.13
C HIS A 7 5.47 -15.99 -2.46
N PRO A 8 5.71 -15.57 -3.71
CA PRO A 8 5.43 -14.22 -4.15
C PRO A 8 3.97 -13.84 -3.92
N LEU A 9 3.73 -12.54 -3.68
CA LEU A 9 2.38 -12.02 -3.48
C LEU A 9 1.61 -12.00 -4.81
N ALA A 10 0.35 -12.41 -4.76
CA ALA A 10 -0.60 -12.20 -5.85
C ALA A 10 -1.15 -10.75 -5.85
N GLU A 11 -1.70 -10.32 -6.98
CA GLU A 11 -2.17 -8.94 -7.19
C GLU A 11 -3.27 -8.52 -6.19
N ASP A 12 -4.18 -9.43 -5.87
CA ASP A 12 -5.24 -9.26 -4.87
C ASP A 12 -4.66 -9.08 -3.45
N GLN A 13 -3.61 -9.84 -3.12
CA GLN A 13 -2.91 -9.71 -1.83
C GLN A 13 -2.20 -8.35 -1.73
N ILE A 14 -1.59 -7.89 -2.81
CA ILE A 14 -0.96 -6.56 -2.89
C ILE A 14 -2.00 -5.46 -2.70
N ARG A 15 -3.16 -5.58 -3.37
CA ARG A 15 -4.28 -4.65 -3.21
C ARG A 15 -4.77 -4.62 -1.75
N GLY A 16 -4.87 -5.76 -1.10
CA GLY A 16 -5.20 -5.85 0.33
C GLY A 16 -4.18 -5.13 1.22
N ILE A 17 -2.88 -5.33 0.97
CA ILE A 17 -1.81 -4.65 1.70
C ILE A 17 -1.85 -3.13 1.46
N ALA A 18 -2.10 -2.69 0.22
CA ALA A 18 -2.23 -1.28 -0.13
C ALA A 18 -3.38 -0.62 0.64
N LYS A 19 -4.54 -1.28 0.70
CA LYS A 19 -5.69 -0.81 1.45
C LYS A 19 -5.38 -0.63 2.93
N ILE A 20 -4.72 -1.61 3.57
CA ILE A 20 -4.31 -1.51 4.98
C ILE A 20 -3.40 -0.29 5.20
N GLN A 21 -2.44 -0.05 4.32
CA GLN A 21 -1.51 1.09 4.45
C GLN A 21 -2.23 2.44 4.28
N VAL A 22 -3.15 2.53 3.32
CA VAL A 22 -3.98 3.72 3.10
C VAL A 22 -4.89 3.98 4.31
N GLU A 23 -5.50 2.94 4.88
CA GLU A 23 -6.32 3.09 6.09
C GLU A 23 -5.49 3.59 7.29
N LEU A 24 -4.25 3.11 7.44
CA LEU A 24 -3.32 3.61 8.46
C LEU A 24 -2.94 5.08 8.23
N LEU A 25 -2.75 5.50 6.97
CA LEU A 25 -2.57 6.91 6.64
C LEU A 25 -3.83 7.73 6.97
N GLY A 26 -5.00 7.25 6.57
CA GLY A 26 -6.28 7.91 6.85
C GLY A 26 -6.53 8.10 8.35
N LYS A 27 -6.14 7.12 9.18
CA LYS A 27 -6.19 7.26 10.65
C LYS A 27 -5.30 8.40 11.15
N ARG A 28 -4.05 8.49 10.68
CA ARG A 28 -3.12 9.57 11.06
C ARG A 28 -3.61 10.95 10.60
N LEU A 29 -4.17 11.04 9.40
CA LEU A 29 -4.75 12.29 8.88
C LEU A 29 -5.99 12.71 9.67
N LYS A 30 -6.79 11.75 10.13
CA LYS A 30 -7.95 12.04 10.97
C LYS A 30 -7.58 12.64 12.32
N GLU A 31 -6.42 12.27 12.89
CA GLU A 31 -5.87 12.92 14.09
C GLU A 31 -5.51 14.40 13.86
N GLN A 32 -5.42 14.82 12.59
CA GLN A 32 -5.19 16.20 12.15
C GLN A 32 -6.47 16.84 11.56
N ASP A 33 -7.65 16.29 11.86
CA ASP A 33 -8.96 16.72 11.32
C ASP A 33 -9.06 16.68 9.78
N MET A 34 -8.23 15.85 9.12
CA MET A 34 -8.27 15.64 7.68
C MET A 34 -8.91 14.30 7.32
N LYS A 35 -9.68 14.28 6.22
CA LYS A 35 -10.29 13.05 5.67
C LYS A 35 -9.57 12.64 4.39
N LEU A 36 -9.15 11.38 4.32
CA LEU A 36 -8.62 10.76 3.11
C LEU A 36 -9.70 9.91 2.46
N GLU A 37 -10.03 10.23 1.21
CA GLU A 37 -10.85 9.40 0.33
C GLU A 37 -10.05 9.08 -0.92
N LEU A 38 -10.00 7.81 -1.30
CA LEU A 38 -9.36 7.33 -2.51
C LEU A 38 -10.40 6.56 -3.31
N ASP A 39 -10.43 6.82 -4.60
CA ASP A 39 -11.21 6.02 -5.53
C ASP A 39 -10.50 4.69 -5.80
N GLU A 40 -11.25 3.74 -6.35
CA GLU A 40 -10.71 2.42 -6.72
C GLU A 40 -9.59 2.56 -7.76
N SER A 41 -9.69 3.53 -8.67
CA SER A 41 -8.67 3.73 -9.73
C SER A 41 -7.31 4.17 -9.16
N ALA A 42 -7.31 5.07 -8.16
CA ALA A 42 -6.09 5.44 -7.47
C ALA A 42 -5.55 4.29 -6.63
N MET A 43 -6.41 3.49 -5.99
CA MET A 43 -5.99 2.30 -5.25
C MET A 43 -5.30 1.28 -6.16
N GLU A 44 -5.84 1.04 -7.36
CA GLU A 44 -5.21 0.17 -8.35
C GLU A 44 -3.86 0.69 -8.82
N ARG A 45 -3.77 1.99 -9.09
CA ARG A 45 -2.51 2.62 -9.49
C ARG A 45 -1.47 2.54 -8.39
N LEU A 46 -1.88 2.75 -7.15
CA LEU A 46 -1.03 2.67 -5.97
C LEU A 46 -0.48 1.25 -5.77
N ALA A 47 -1.33 0.23 -5.88
CA ALA A 47 -0.94 -1.18 -5.79
C ALA A 47 0.08 -1.55 -6.88
N LYS A 48 -0.14 -1.09 -8.13
CA LYS A 48 0.78 -1.34 -9.25
C LYS A 48 2.16 -0.67 -9.05
N VAL A 49 2.19 0.58 -8.59
CA VAL A 49 3.45 1.32 -8.37
C VAL A 49 4.18 0.86 -7.11
N GLY A 50 3.44 0.41 -6.10
CA GLY A 50 3.99 -0.06 -4.84
C GLY A 50 4.45 -1.51 -4.83
N TYR A 51 4.25 -2.23 -5.92
CA TYR A 51 4.69 -3.62 -6.09
C TYR A 51 5.94 -3.71 -6.96
N ASP A 52 6.87 -4.54 -6.52
CA ASP A 52 8.01 -4.96 -7.30
C ASP A 52 8.14 -6.50 -7.23
N PRO A 53 8.30 -7.22 -8.34
CA PRO A 53 8.40 -8.69 -8.33
C PRO A 53 9.56 -9.25 -7.50
N VAL A 54 10.65 -8.49 -7.35
CA VAL A 54 11.84 -8.88 -6.58
C VAL A 54 11.67 -8.47 -5.11
N TYR A 55 11.12 -7.29 -4.86
CA TYR A 55 11.04 -6.72 -3.50
C TYR A 55 9.67 -6.90 -2.81
N GLY A 56 8.66 -7.40 -3.50
CA GLY A 56 7.28 -7.51 -3.03
C GLY A 56 6.62 -6.14 -2.83
N ALA A 57 5.72 -6.06 -1.85
CA ALA A 57 5.02 -4.81 -1.49
C ALA A 57 5.87 -3.80 -0.70
N ARG A 58 7.18 -4.02 -0.52
CA ARG A 58 8.07 -3.11 0.23
C ARG A 58 8.08 -1.67 -0.30
N PRO A 59 8.04 -1.40 -1.63
CA PRO A 59 7.98 -0.05 -2.17
C PRO A 59 6.67 0.69 -1.85
N LEU A 60 5.60 -0.01 -1.51
CA LEU A 60 4.24 0.55 -1.34
C LEU A 60 4.17 1.68 -0.32
N LYS A 61 4.87 1.54 0.82
CA LYS A 61 4.94 2.62 1.82
C LYS A 61 5.53 3.90 1.23
N ARG A 62 6.61 3.79 0.44
CA ARG A 62 7.23 4.95 -0.22
C ARG A 62 6.35 5.53 -1.31
N ALA A 63 5.63 4.68 -2.07
CA ALA A 63 4.69 5.13 -3.08
C ALA A 63 3.56 5.96 -2.46
N ILE A 64 2.97 5.49 -1.35
CA ILE A 64 1.96 6.23 -0.58
C ILE A 64 2.49 7.58 -0.12
N GLN A 65 3.70 7.62 0.45
CA GLN A 65 4.29 8.88 0.90
C GLN A 65 4.51 9.87 -0.25
N ARG A 66 5.03 9.44 -1.39
CA ARG A 66 5.28 10.33 -2.53
C ARG A 66 4.00 10.76 -3.24
N MET A 67 3.01 9.88 -3.36
CA MET A 67 1.81 10.19 -4.13
C MET A 67 0.73 10.89 -3.31
N ILE A 68 0.75 10.75 -1.98
CA ILE A 68 -0.31 11.23 -1.09
C ILE A 68 0.20 12.21 -0.03
N GLU A 69 1.34 11.93 0.63
CA GLU A 69 1.88 12.83 1.68
C GLU A 69 2.70 14.00 1.11
N ASN A 70 3.46 13.79 0.02
CA ASN A 70 4.38 14.78 -0.58
C ASN A 70 4.27 14.82 -2.13
N PRO A 71 3.13 15.27 -2.68
CA PRO A 71 2.92 15.32 -4.13
C PRO A 71 3.79 16.36 -4.87
#